data_AF-A0A1H1NJE0-F1
#
_entry.id   AF-A0A1H1NJE0-F1
#
_cell.length_a   1.000
_cell.length_b   1.000
_cell.length_c   1.000
_cell.angle_alpha   90.00
_cell.angle_beta   90.00
_cell.angle_gamma   90.00
#
_symmetry.space_group_name_H-M   'P 1'
#
loop_
_entity.id
_entity.type
_entity.pdbx_description
1 polymer ?
#
loop_
_entity_poly.entity_id
_entity_poly.type
_entity_poly.pdbx_seq_one_letter_code
_entity_poly.pdbx_strand_id
1 'polypeptide(L)'
;MTPMLLDINGPEFLLLLVIAVVLFGPDRLPDLARKAARVVQYVRTIAGTAQEQITKELGPGFEDVDLRDLNPKSFIQKHLLDDVQPIVADVKAEISDVSATVSGEPSDVADAINGVKGEEPEMAGAAAGPARVLTPFDSDAT
;
A
#
# COMPACT_ATOMS: atom_id res chain seq x y z
N MET A 1 -15.78 -19.73 -6.86
CA MET A 1 -14.63 -19.13 -6.16
C MET A 1 -15.04 -17.73 -5.75
N THR A 2 -15.52 -17.56 -4.52
CA THR A 2 -15.91 -16.25 -3.97
C THR A 2 -14.64 -15.52 -3.51
N PRO A 3 -14.31 -14.34 -4.05
CA PRO A 3 -13.20 -13.54 -3.54
C PRO A 3 -13.58 -12.98 -2.15
N MET A 4 -13.03 -13.61 -1.12
CA MET A 4 -13.11 -13.23 0.30
C MET A 4 -12.15 -12.06 0.55
N LEU A 5 -12.48 -10.85 0.10
CA LEU A 5 -11.51 -9.74 0.14
C LEU A 5 -11.37 -9.12 1.55
N LEU A 6 -12.32 -9.34 2.47
CA LEU A 6 -12.30 -8.76 3.82
C LEU A 6 -12.87 -9.68 4.93
N ASP A 7 -12.91 -11.00 4.71
CA ASP A 7 -13.24 -11.96 5.77
C ASP A 7 -12.03 -12.17 6.67
N ILE A 8 -11.67 -11.14 7.44
CA ILE A 8 -10.61 -11.21 8.45
C ILE A 8 -11.20 -11.79 9.75
N ASN A 9 -10.75 -12.99 10.08
CA ASN A 9 -10.97 -13.67 11.34
C ASN A 9 -9.81 -13.38 12.32
N GLY A 10 -10.03 -13.68 13.60
CA GLY A 10 -9.08 -13.39 14.68
C GLY A 10 -7.64 -13.87 14.42
N PRO A 11 -7.42 -15.12 13.95
CA PRO A 11 -6.07 -15.62 13.65
C PRO A 11 -5.38 -14.87 12.49
N GLU A 12 -6.13 -14.49 11.47
CA GLU A 12 -5.66 -13.83 10.24
C GLU A 12 -5.30 -12.39 10.55
N PHE A 13 -6.04 -11.73 11.44
CA PHE A 13 -5.64 -10.43 12.00
C PHE A 13 -4.32 -10.53 12.77
N LEU A 14 -4.13 -11.58 13.58
CA LEU A 14 -2.87 -11.80 14.30
C LEU A 14 -1.70 -12.00 13.32
N LEU A 15 -1.90 -12.77 12.24
CA LEU A 15 -0.91 -12.95 11.18
C LEU A 15 -0.53 -11.62 10.53
N LEU A 16 -1.51 -10.78 10.18
CA LEU A 16 -1.24 -9.45 9.63
C LEU A 16 -0.50 -8.55 10.59
N LEU A 17 -0.81 -8.62 11.89
CA LEU A 17 -0.11 -7.85 12.91
C LEU A 17 1.36 -8.27 12.98
N VAL A 18 1.66 -9.58 12.94
CA VAL A 18 3.04 -10.08 12.89
C VAL A 18 3.75 -9.59 11.64
N ILE A 19 3.12 -9.70 10.47
CA ILE A 19 3.68 -9.21 9.20
C ILE A 19 3.99 -7.70 9.28
N ALA A 20 3.06 -6.91 9.81
CA ALA A 20 3.26 -5.48 10.00
C ALA A 20 4.42 -5.19 10.97
N VAL A 21 4.55 -5.95 12.07
CA VAL A 21 5.66 -5.80 13.02
C VAL A 21 7.00 -6.13 12.37
N VAL A 22 7.06 -7.16 11.52
CA VAL A 22 8.30 -7.54 10.82
C VAL A 22 8.70 -6.48 9.78
N LEU A 23 7.74 -5.95 9.02
CA LEU A 23 7.98 -4.95 7.98
C LEU A 23 8.40 -3.59 8.56
N PHE A 24 7.66 -3.10 9.55
CA PHE A 24 7.83 -1.75 10.08
C PHE A 24 8.66 -1.71 11.37
N GLY A 25 8.69 -2.80 12.13
CA GLY A 25 9.27 -2.89 13.46
C GLY A 25 8.24 -2.63 14.57
N PRO A 26 8.35 -3.32 15.72
CA PRO A 26 7.43 -3.18 16.85
C PRO A 26 7.45 -1.78 17.47
N ASP A 27 8.57 -1.07 17.34
CA ASP A 27 8.74 0.29 17.89
C ASP A 27 8.11 1.36 17.00
N ARG A 28 8.02 1.13 15.67
CA ARG A 28 7.54 2.14 14.71
C ARG A 28 6.02 2.12 14.54
N LEU A 29 5.41 0.96 14.59
CA LEU A 29 3.95 0.81 14.49
C LEU A 29 3.16 1.67 15.50
N PRO A 30 3.46 1.66 16.81
CA PRO A 30 2.71 2.48 17.77
C PRO A 30 2.90 3.98 17.50
N ASP A 31 4.08 4.41 17.05
CA ASP A 31 4.33 5.80 16.68
C ASP A 31 3.54 6.22 15.43
N LEU A 32 3.48 5.36 14.41
CA LEU A 32 2.67 5.59 13.21
C LEU A 32 1.17 5.64 13.53
N ALA A 33 0.68 4.70 14.34
CA ALA A 33 -0.70 4.68 14.79
C ALA A 33 -1.07 5.95 15.57
N ARG A 34 -0.18 6.43 16.46
CA ARG A 34 -0.38 7.69 17.20
C ARG A 34 -0.41 8.91 16.28
N LYS A 35 0.47 8.96 15.27
CA LYS A 35 0.47 10.04 14.27
C LYS A 35 -0.83 10.04 13.47
N ALA A 36 -1.26 8.88 12.98
CA ALA A 36 -2.52 8.73 12.26
C ALA A 36 -3.72 9.14 13.13
N ALA A 37 -3.77 8.68 14.39
CA ALA A 37 -4.83 9.05 15.33
C ALA A 37 -4.90 10.57 15.54
N ARG A 38 -3.77 11.26 15.64
CA ARG A 38 -3.71 12.72 15.76
C ARG A 38 -4.26 13.42 14.51
N VAL A 39 -3.92 12.94 13.32
CA VAL A 39 -4.45 13.46 12.06
C VAL A 39 -5.97 13.27 12.01
N VAL A 40 -6.46 12.07 12.33
CA VAL A 40 -7.89 11.77 12.36
C VAL A 40 -8.64 12.68 13.34
N GLN A 41 -8.09 12.87 14.54
CA GLN A 41 -8.67 13.76 15.54
C GLN A 41 -8.68 15.22 15.07
N TYR A 42 -7.59 15.68 14.45
CA TYR A 42 -7.47 17.03 13.92
C TYR A 42 -8.49 17.29 12.80
N VAL A 43 -8.62 16.38 11.84
CA VAL A 43 -9.62 16.45 10.77
C VAL A 43 -11.03 16.49 11.35
N ARG A 44 -11.33 15.65 12.36
CA ARG A 44 -12.63 15.64 13.04
C ARG A 44 -12.93 16.99 13.71
N THR A 45 -11.93 17.63 14.32
CA THR A 45 -12.08 18.96 14.92
C THR A 45 -12.33 20.04 13.87
N ILE A 46 -11.55 20.09 12.79
CA ILE A 46 -11.74 21.06 11.70
C ILE A 46 -13.12 20.92 11.07
N ALA A 47 -13.53 19.69 10.77
CA ALA A 47 -14.83 19.42 10.16
C ALA A 47 -15.98 19.95 11.04
N GLY A 48 -15.90 19.73 12.36
CA GLY A 48 -16.89 20.27 13.30
C GLY A 48 -16.89 21.79 13.36
N THR A 49 -15.71 22.43 13.42
CA THR A 49 -15.60 23.90 13.46
C THR A 49 -16.06 24.57 12.17
N ALA A 50 -15.74 23.99 11.01
CA ALA A 50 -16.16 24.49 9.71
C ALA A 50 -17.69 24.40 9.56
N GLN A 51 -18.31 23.29 9.97
CA GLN A 51 -19.76 23.15 10.01
C GLN A 51 -20.40 24.24 10.87
N GLU A 52 -19.82 24.49 12.06
CA GLU A 52 -20.34 25.50 12.97
C GLU A 52 -20.23 26.94 12.41
N GLN A 53 -19.18 27.25 11.64
CA GLN A 53 -19.01 28.54 10.98
C GLN A 53 -19.98 28.73 9.80
N ILE A 54 -20.16 27.70 8.97
CA ILE A 54 -21.10 27.73 7.83
C ILE A 54 -22.54 27.93 8.32
N THR A 55 -22.96 27.23 9.38
CA THR A 55 -24.29 27.40 9.99
C THR A 55 -24.47 28.80 10.60
N LYS A 56 -23.42 29.37 11.21
CA LYS A 56 -23.49 30.72 11.81
C LYS A 56 -23.60 31.84 10.77
N GLU A 57 -22.93 31.71 9.63
CA GLU A 57 -22.88 32.79 8.62
C GLU A 57 -23.98 32.71 7.56
N LEU A 58 -24.53 31.53 7.27
CA LEU A 58 -25.50 31.35 6.19
C LEU A 58 -26.94 31.09 6.64
N GLY A 59 -27.18 30.99 7.96
CA GLY A 59 -28.51 30.75 8.54
C GLY A 59 -29.00 29.30 8.39
N PRO A 60 -30.19 28.98 8.91
CA PRO A 60 -30.73 27.61 9.01
C PRO A 60 -31.09 26.92 7.68
N GLY A 61 -30.56 27.40 6.53
CA GLY A 61 -30.74 26.78 5.22
C GLY A 61 -29.63 25.82 4.78
N PHE A 62 -28.55 25.70 5.57
CA PHE A 62 -27.42 24.79 5.33
C PHE A 62 -27.26 23.73 6.43
N GLU A 63 -28.20 23.67 7.39
CA GLU A 63 -28.27 22.62 8.41
C GLU A 63 -28.56 21.24 7.81
N ASP A 64 -29.16 21.19 6.63
CA ASP A 64 -29.51 19.95 5.93
C ASP A 64 -28.33 19.25 5.24
N VAL A 65 -27.15 19.90 5.17
CA VAL A 65 -25.91 19.23 4.75
C VAL A 65 -25.31 18.54 5.96
N ASP A 66 -25.88 17.38 6.31
CA ASP A 66 -25.39 16.56 7.41
C ASP A 66 -24.07 15.87 7.00
N LEU A 67 -22.93 16.45 7.38
CA LEU A 67 -21.59 15.87 7.18
C LEU A 67 -21.45 14.47 7.82
N ARG A 68 -22.39 14.08 8.69
CA ARG A 68 -22.45 12.74 9.28
C ARG A 68 -23.00 11.69 8.33
N ASP A 69 -23.77 12.10 7.32
CA ASP A 69 -24.35 11.22 6.30
C ASP A 69 -23.53 11.22 4.98
N LEU A 70 -22.61 12.18 4.87
CA LEU A 70 -21.51 12.21 3.91
C LEU A 70 -20.40 11.26 4.36
N ASN A 71 -20.73 9.96 4.45
CA ASN A 71 -19.73 8.91 4.55
C ASN A 71 -18.74 9.15 3.39
N PRO A 72 -17.43 9.37 3.63
CA PRO A 72 -16.51 9.82 2.58
C PRO A 72 -16.53 8.86 1.39
N LYS A 73 -16.76 7.58 1.64
CA LYS A 73 -17.01 6.56 0.62
C LYS A 73 -18.24 6.86 -0.24
N SER A 74 -19.38 7.23 0.36
CA SER A 74 -20.61 7.55 -0.38
C SER A 74 -20.54 8.92 -1.06
N PHE A 75 -19.85 9.91 -0.48
CA PHE A 75 -19.63 11.22 -1.10
C PHE A 75 -18.71 11.14 -2.32
N ILE A 76 -17.56 10.46 -2.19
CA ILE A 76 -16.66 10.18 -3.31
C ILE A 76 -17.39 9.33 -4.36
N GLN A 77 -18.15 8.33 -3.94
CA GLN A 77 -18.94 7.52 -4.87
C GLN A 77 -19.97 8.35 -5.66
N LYS A 78 -20.64 9.31 -5.03
CA LYS A 78 -21.68 10.11 -5.69
C LYS A 78 -21.11 11.28 -6.51
N HIS A 79 -20.03 11.92 -6.07
CA HIS A 79 -19.50 13.12 -6.72
C HIS A 79 -18.24 12.89 -7.56
N LEU A 80 -17.45 11.85 -7.26
CA LEU A 80 -16.27 11.50 -8.06
C LEU A 80 -16.54 10.34 -9.02
N LEU A 81 -17.44 9.38 -8.77
CA LEU A 81 -17.72 8.37 -9.81
C LEU A 81 -18.61 8.90 -10.93
N ASP A 82 -19.42 9.93 -10.72
CA ASP A 82 -20.17 10.53 -11.85
C ASP A 82 -19.22 11.23 -12.84
N ASP A 83 -18.15 11.88 -12.35
CA ASP A 83 -17.19 12.61 -13.22
C ASP A 83 -15.96 11.77 -13.64
N VAL A 84 -15.57 10.76 -12.86
CA VAL A 84 -14.28 10.06 -12.97
C VAL A 84 -14.47 8.57 -13.33
N GLN A 85 -15.70 8.12 -13.58
CA GLN A 85 -16.03 6.76 -14.04
C GLN A 85 -15.12 6.19 -15.14
N PRO A 86 -14.76 6.93 -16.20
CA PRO A 86 -13.85 6.39 -17.22
C PRO A 86 -12.43 6.17 -16.67
N ILE A 87 -11.91 7.10 -15.85
CA ILE A 87 -10.55 7.04 -15.32
C ILE A 87 -10.41 5.94 -14.25
N VAL A 88 -11.43 5.76 -13.41
CA VAL A 88 -11.44 4.70 -12.39
C VAL A 88 -11.52 3.31 -13.03
N ALA A 89 -12.23 3.18 -14.17
CA ALA A 89 -12.30 1.92 -14.91
C ALA A 89 -10.94 1.55 -15.53
N ASP A 90 -10.23 2.52 -16.12
CA ASP A 90 -8.91 2.32 -16.71
C ASP A 90 -7.87 1.93 -15.64
N VAL A 91 -7.82 2.67 -14.52
CA VAL A 91 -6.91 2.36 -13.40
C VAL A 91 -7.21 0.97 -12.80
N LYS A 92 -8.48 0.59 -12.72
CA LYS A 92 -8.88 -0.73 -12.23
C LYS A 92 -8.47 -1.85 -13.20
N ALA A 93 -8.47 -1.61 -14.51
CA ALA A 93 -7.99 -2.55 -15.50
C ALA A 93 -6.47 -2.72 -15.39
N GLU A 94 -5.71 -1.62 -15.33
CA GLU A 94 -4.25 -1.67 -15.20
C GLU A 94 -3.80 -2.38 -13.91
N ILE A 95 -4.46 -2.11 -12.77
CA ILE A 95 -4.15 -2.78 -11.50
C ILE A 95 -4.48 -4.28 -11.57
N SER A 96 -5.55 -4.66 -12.28
CA SER A 96 -5.92 -6.07 -12.45
C SER A 96 -4.88 -6.83 -13.27
N ASP A 97 -4.36 -6.22 -14.33
CA ASP A 97 -3.30 -6.82 -15.15
C ASP A 97 -1.99 -6.95 -14.38
N VAL A 98 -1.58 -5.90 -13.65
CA VAL A 98 -0.39 -5.93 -12.78
C VAL A 98 -0.56 -6.96 -11.66
N SER A 99 -1.76 -7.06 -11.08
CA SER A 99 -2.06 -8.07 -10.04
C SER A 99 -2.04 -9.48 -10.60
N ALA A 100 -2.48 -9.69 -11.84
CA ALA A 100 -2.43 -10.99 -12.52
C ALA A 100 -1.00 -11.40 -12.82
N THR A 101 -0.14 -10.48 -13.25
CA THR A 101 1.29 -10.75 -13.46
C THR A 101 2.01 -11.05 -12.14
N VAL A 102 1.67 -10.35 -11.06
CA VAL A 102 2.26 -10.58 -9.72
C VAL A 102 1.77 -11.90 -9.11
N SER A 103 0.51 -12.28 -9.34
CA SER A 103 -0.05 -13.54 -8.83
C SER A 103 0.31 -14.76 -9.68
N GLY A 104 0.76 -14.54 -10.92
CA GLY A 104 1.07 -15.59 -11.89
C GLY A 104 2.43 -16.26 -11.70
N GLU A 105 3.40 -15.60 -11.06
CA GLU A 105 4.77 -16.13 -10.91
C GLU A 105 5.30 -16.18 -9.47
N PRO A 106 4.67 -16.96 -8.57
CA PRO A 106 5.29 -17.28 -7.29
C PRO A 106 6.44 -18.30 -7.41
N SER A 107 6.54 -19.03 -8.53
CA SER A 107 7.54 -20.11 -8.71
C SER A 107 8.92 -19.58 -9.13
N ASP A 108 8.97 -18.65 -10.09
CA ASP A 108 10.23 -18.13 -10.62
C ASP A 108 10.98 -17.24 -9.62
N VAL A 109 10.22 -16.52 -8.77
CA VAL A 109 10.78 -15.75 -7.65
C VAL A 109 11.25 -16.68 -6.53
N ALA A 110 10.53 -17.78 -6.26
CA ALA A 110 10.92 -18.77 -5.26
C ALA A 110 12.15 -19.60 -5.68
N ASP A 111 12.33 -19.85 -6.98
CA ASP A 111 13.51 -20.52 -7.53
C ASP A 111 14.73 -19.60 -7.56
N ALA A 112 14.56 -18.31 -7.86
CA ALA A 112 15.64 -17.33 -7.79
C ALA A 112 16.19 -17.12 -6.36
N ILE A 113 15.34 -17.19 -5.33
CA ILE A 113 15.79 -17.07 -3.93
C ILE A 113 16.39 -18.37 -3.37
N ASN A 114 15.98 -19.54 -3.86
CA ASN A 114 16.58 -20.82 -3.45
C ASN A 114 17.90 -21.10 -4.17
N GLY A 115 18.09 -20.60 -5.39
CA GLY A 115 19.33 -20.75 -6.17
C GLY A 115 20.54 -20.05 -5.56
N VAL A 116 20.35 -19.04 -4.69
CA VAL A 116 21.45 -18.31 -4.04
C VAL A 116 21.93 -18.98 -2.74
N LYS A 117 21.24 -20.02 -2.24
CA LYS A 117 21.58 -20.68 -0.96
C LYS A 117 22.50 -21.92 -1.11
N GLY A 118 23.13 -22.10 -2.27
CA GLY A 118 23.84 -23.34 -2.60
C GLY A 118 25.35 -23.27 -2.79
N GLU A 119 25.98 -22.09 -2.84
CA GLU A 119 27.40 -22.01 -3.22
C GLU A 119 28.17 -21.00 -2.35
N GLU A 120 28.69 -21.50 -1.22
CA GLU A 120 29.87 -20.93 -0.56
C GLU A 120 31.11 -21.18 -1.43
N PRO A 121 31.96 -20.16 -1.70
CA PRO A 121 33.20 -20.38 -2.44
C PRO A 121 34.29 -20.87 -1.47
N GLU A 122 34.53 -22.17 -1.42
CA GLU A 122 35.79 -22.70 -0.88
C GLU A 122 36.92 -22.49 -1.89
N MET A 123 37.97 -21.79 -1.45
CA MET A 123 39.23 -21.69 -2.17
C MET A 123 40.02 -22.99 -2.06
N ALA A 124 40.32 -23.65 -3.19
CA ALA A 124 41.63 -24.27 -3.50
C ALA A 124 41.64 -25.01 -4.85
N GLY A 125 42.70 -24.79 -5.66
CA GLY A 125 43.24 -25.85 -6.51
C GLY A 125 43.09 -25.73 -8.04
N ALA A 126 43.93 -24.90 -8.64
CA ALA A 126 44.49 -24.94 -10.00
C ALA A 126 43.98 -25.99 -11.04
N ALA A 127 43.39 -25.48 -12.14
CA ALA A 127 43.64 -25.98 -13.50
C ALA A 127 43.28 -24.90 -14.54
N ALA A 128 44.15 -24.75 -15.54
CA ALA A 128 44.26 -23.59 -16.43
C ALA A 128 43.17 -23.49 -17.52
N GLY A 129 42.64 -22.29 -17.73
CA GLY A 129 41.90 -21.85 -18.90
C GLY A 129 42.07 -20.33 -19.07
N PRO A 130 42.05 -19.77 -20.30
CA PRO A 130 42.34 -18.35 -20.50
C PRO A 130 41.27 -17.49 -19.81
N ALA A 131 41.73 -16.69 -18.84
CA ALA A 131 40.91 -15.78 -18.07
C ALA A 131 40.22 -14.76 -18.99
N ARG A 132 38.89 -14.81 -19.07
CA ARG A 132 38.12 -13.65 -19.55
C ARG A 132 38.25 -12.56 -18.51
N VAL A 133 39.01 -11.51 -18.85
CA VAL A 133 39.08 -10.28 -18.07
C VAL A 133 37.69 -9.64 -18.10
N LEU A 134 36.96 -9.72 -16.99
CA LEU A 134 35.78 -8.89 -16.76
C LEU A 134 36.30 -7.51 -16.37
N THR A 135 36.23 -6.55 -17.29
CA THR A 135 36.59 -5.17 -16.99
C THR A 135 35.62 -4.62 -15.93
N PRO A 136 36.11 -3.95 -14.87
CA PRO A 136 35.26 -3.37 -13.84
C PRO A 136 34.27 -2.33 -14.40
N PHE A 137 33.12 -2.19 -13.75
CA PHE A 137 32.15 -1.13 -14.06
C PHE A 137 32.74 0.26 -13.75
N ASP A 138 32.67 1.15 -14.74
CA ASP A 138 33.10 2.55 -14.65
C ASP A 138 31.92 3.42 -14.19
N SER A 139 32.07 4.08 -13.05
CA SER A 139 31.04 4.89 -12.41
C SER A 139 30.99 6.35 -12.89
N ASP A 140 31.84 6.77 -13.84
CA ASP A 140 31.80 8.12 -14.44
C ASP A 140 30.96 8.20 -15.73
N ALA A 141 30.33 7.11 -16.17
CA ALA A 141 29.39 7.15 -17.29
C ALA A 141 27.98 7.61 -16.83
N THR A 142 27.71 8.92 -16.91
CA THR A 142 26.36 9.53 -16.83
C THR A 142 25.91 10.02 -18.20
#